data_AF-A0A8J9ZIA8-F1
#
_entry.id   AF-A0A8J9ZIA8-F1
#
_cell.length_a   1.000
_cell.length_b   1.000
_cell.length_c   1.000
_cell.angle_alpha   90.00
_cell.angle_beta   90.00
_cell.angle_gamma   90.00
#
_symmetry.space_group_name_H-M   'P 1'
#
loop_
_entity.id
_entity.type
_entity.pdbx_description
1 polymer ?
#
loop_
_entity_poly.entity_id
_entity_poly.type
_entity_poly.pdbx_seq_one_letter_code
_entity_poly.pdbx_strand_id
1 'polypeptide(L)'
;MPPAIGVLALFTAALCAVNLRTVAADGPRIYRNEWALHVEGGTEAANRLALKHGFINKGQIGSLADHYLFVHRRTWKRSLRSSSHRHASLQREPEVRWLQQQVVKRRVKRRVKRVYSMNPWEMRLQQSSPQVNNPTQQDNHWDPHFNDDKWDKMWYLHCDRAEFACQSSDMNVEAAWKKGYTGKGVVVSILDDGIETDHPDLAGNYVSCFLSLFYADIN
;
A
#
# COMPACT_ATOMS: atom_id res chain seq x y z
N MET A 1 36.88 -34.94 -60.34
CA MET A 1 37.51 -34.78 -59.00
C MET A 1 37.50 -33.29 -58.65
N PRO A 2 37.29 -32.92 -57.36
CA PRO A 2 36.15 -32.12 -56.85
C PRO A 2 36.45 -30.59 -56.74
N PRO A 3 35.62 -29.76 -56.06
CA PRO A 3 34.19 -29.47 -56.22
C PRO A 3 33.91 -27.94 -56.31
N ALA A 4 32.66 -27.51 -56.56
CA ALA A 4 32.22 -26.18 -56.14
C ALA A 4 30.78 -26.25 -55.60
N ILE A 5 30.72 -26.19 -54.28
CA ILE A 5 29.56 -26.22 -53.41
C ILE A 5 28.96 -24.82 -53.37
N GLY A 6 27.72 -24.65 -53.85
CA GLY A 6 26.93 -23.44 -53.66
C GLY A 6 25.88 -23.66 -52.57
N VAL A 7 26.27 -23.61 -51.29
CA VAL A 7 25.31 -23.60 -50.17
C VAL A 7 24.78 -22.18 -50.02
N LEU A 8 23.50 -21.99 -50.37
CA LEU A 8 22.75 -20.77 -50.06
C LEU A 8 22.50 -20.73 -48.54
N ALA A 9 23.29 -19.95 -47.81
CA ALA A 9 23.01 -19.61 -46.42
C ALA A 9 21.95 -18.49 -46.38
N LEU A 10 20.70 -18.86 -46.12
CA LEU A 10 19.63 -17.91 -45.78
C LEU A 10 19.86 -17.41 -44.35
N PHE A 11 20.44 -16.22 -44.22
CA PHE A 11 20.48 -15.48 -42.97
C PHE A 11 19.09 -14.93 -42.65
N THR A 12 18.32 -15.65 -41.82
CA THR A 12 17.14 -15.07 -41.16
C THR A 12 17.60 -14.41 -39.86
N ALA A 13 17.78 -13.09 -39.92
CA ALA A 13 18.01 -12.27 -38.73
C ALA A 13 16.70 -12.22 -37.91
N ALA A 14 16.59 -13.09 -36.91
CA ALA A 14 15.57 -12.95 -35.89
C ALA A 14 15.88 -11.71 -35.04
N LEU A 15 15.25 -10.57 -35.38
CA LEU A 15 15.16 -9.43 -34.47
C LEU A 15 14.37 -9.87 -33.24
N CYS A 16 15.08 -10.30 -32.20
CA CYS A 16 14.53 -10.35 -30.85
C CYS A 16 14.27 -8.91 -30.42
N ALA A 17 13.04 -8.45 -30.62
CA ALA A 17 12.52 -7.27 -29.93
C ALA A 17 12.46 -7.60 -28.44
N VAL A 18 13.56 -7.33 -27.73
CA VAL A 18 13.58 -7.35 -26.28
C VAL A 18 12.66 -6.22 -25.83
N ASN A 19 11.44 -6.59 -25.44
CA ASN A 19 10.53 -5.71 -24.73
C ASN A 19 11.19 -5.37 -23.39
N LEU A 20 11.95 -4.27 -23.34
CA LEU A 20 12.41 -3.68 -22.09
C LEU A 20 11.16 -3.14 -21.38
N ARG A 21 10.51 -3.99 -20.57
CA ARG A 21 9.60 -3.51 -19.54
C ARG A 21 10.45 -2.65 -18.61
N THR A 22 10.21 -1.35 -18.62
CA THR A 22 10.75 -0.44 -17.59
C THR A 22 10.07 -0.78 -16.27
N VAL A 23 10.59 -1.81 -15.60
CA VAL A 23 10.36 -1.98 -14.17
C VAL A 23 10.89 -0.71 -13.53
N ALA A 24 10.00 0.11 -12.97
CA ALA A 24 10.40 1.27 -12.18
C ALA A 24 11.49 0.81 -11.22
N ALA A 25 12.73 1.28 -11.42
CA ALA A 25 13.87 0.77 -10.70
C ALA A 25 13.67 1.09 -9.22
N ASP A 26 13.27 0.07 -8.45
CA ASP A 26 13.32 0.17 -7.01
C ASP A 26 14.79 0.39 -6.65
N GLY A 27 15.05 1.37 -5.78
CA GLY A 27 16.42 1.71 -5.40
C GLY A 27 17.13 0.51 -4.78
N PRO A 28 18.46 0.57 -4.59
CA PRO A 28 19.16 -0.55 -4.00
C PRO A 28 18.56 -0.91 -2.63
N ARG A 29 18.40 -2.20 -2.37
CA ARG A 29 17.83 -2.72 -1.12
C ARG A 29 18.75 -2.36 0.05
N ILE A 30 18.22 -1.65 1.04
CA ILE A 30 18.96 -1.25 2.24
C ILE A 30 18.60 -2.18 3.39
N TYR A 31 19.56 -2.96 3.87
CA TYR A 31 19.43 -3.87 5.01
C TYR A 31 19.69 -3.14 6.33
N ARG A 32 18.99 -3.55 7.39
CA ARG A 32 19.22 -3.11 8.77
C ARG A 32 20.01 -4.15 9.56
N ASN A 33 20.51 -3.77 10.73
CA ASN A 33 21.12 -4.65 11.71
C ASN A 33 20.09 -5.35 12.63
N GLU A 34 18.90 -5.58 12.10
CA GLU A 34 17.73 -6.12 12.79
C GLU A 34 17.27 -7.39 12.10
N TRP A 35 16.85 -8.37 12.88
CA TRP A 35 16.29 -9.63 12.43
C TRP A 35 14.99 -9.90 13.16
N ALA A 36 13.95 -10.23 12.42
CA ALA A 36 12.74 -10.79 13.00
C ALA A 36 12.85 -12.31 12.90
N LEU A 37 12.49 -12.99 13.98
CA LEU A 37 12.57 -14.44 14.10
C LEU A 37 11.27 -14.96 14.66
N HIS A 38 10.85 -16.15 14.22
CA HIS A 38 9.90 -16.98 14.95
C HIS A 38 10.70 -18.06 15.69
N VAL A 39 10.64 -18.05 17.02
CA VAL A 39 11.42 -18.91 17.92
C VAL A 39 10.49 -19.69 18.83
N GLU A 40 10.50 -21.02 18.69
CA GLU A 40 9.76 -21.89 19.60
C GLU A 40 10.42 -21.94 20.99
N GLY A 41 9.60 -22.10 22.03
CA GLY A 41 10.08 -22.14 23.42
C GLY A 41 10.12 -20.75 24.09
N GLY A 42 9.48 -19.76 23.49
CA GLY A 42 9.20 -18.49 24.13
C GLY A 42 10.41 -17.61 24.38
N THR A 43 10.23 -16.66 25.31
CA THR A 43 11.20 -15.58 25.55
C THR A 43 12.53 -16.12 26.09
N GLU A 44 12.51 -17.20 26.86
CA GLU A 44 13.72 -17.84 27.38
C GLU A 44 14.59 -18.43 26.26
N ALA A 45 13.99 -19.17 25.34
CA ALA A 45 14.69 -19.72 24.18
C ALA A 45 15.28 -18.59 23.32
N ALA A 46 14.50 -17.53 23.07
CA ALA A 46 14.96 -16.35 22.35
C ALA A 46 16.14 -15.65 23.05
N ASN A 47 16.10 -15.49 24.39
CA ASN A 47 17.21 -14.90 25.14
C ASN A 47 18.49 -15.75 25.07
N ARG A 48 18.37 -17.08 25.17
CA ARG A 48 19.51 -18.00 25.01
C ARG A 48 20.12 -17.91 23.63
N LEU A 49 19.30 -17.89 22.58
CA LEU A 49 19.76 -17.75 21.19
C LEU A 49 20.45 -16.40 20.96
N ALA A 50 19.88 -15.32 21.49
CA ALA A 50 20.48 -14.00 21.37
C ALA A 50 21.88 -13.98 22.01
N LEU A 51 22.02 -14.50 23.23
CA LEU A 51 23.30 -14.60 23.91
C LEU A 51 24.31 -15.49 23.14
N LYS A 52 23.87 -16.66 22.68
CA LYS A 52 24.70 -17.64 21.93
C LYS A 52 25.31 -17.05 20.67
N HIS A 53 24.55 -16.25 19.92
CA HIS A 53 24.98 -15.69 18.64
C HIS A 53 25.45 -14.23 18.72
N GLY A 54 25.53 -13.64 19.92
CA GLY A 54 25.98 -12.27 20.12
C GLY A 54 24.99 -11.20 19.66
N PHE A 55 23.70 -11.50 19.71
CA PHE A 55 22.59 -10.56 19.48
C PHE A 55 22.03 -10.02 20.80
N ILE A 56 21.29 -8.93 20.69
CA ILE A 56 20.42 -8.41 21.75
C ILE A 56 18.99 -8.78 21.36
N ASN A 57 18.29 -9.50 22.23
CA ASN A 57 16.85 -9.68 22.10
C ASN A 57 16.14 -8.38 22.52
N LYS A 58 15.32 -7.80 21.63
CA LYS A 58 14.50 -6.62 21.89
C LYS A 58 13.12 -6.97 22.46
N GLY A 59 12.81 -8.25 22.58
CA GLY A 59 11.52 -8.74 23.05
C GLY A 59 10.62 -9.19 21.92
N GLN A 60 9.39 -9.54 22.29
CA GLN A 60 8.38 -10.00 21.35
C GLN A 60 7.94 -8.84 20.44
N ILE A 61 7.69 -9.14 19.17
CA ILE A 61 7.16 -8.19 18.19
C ILE A 61 5.65 -8.11 18.41
N GLY A 62 5.26 -7.30 19.38
CA GLY A 62 3.86 -7.06 19.67
C GLY A 62 3.04 -8.26 20.04
N SER A 63 1.85 -8.34 19.47
CA SER A 63 0.94 -9.48 19.67
C SER A 63 1.34 -10.73 18.88
N LEU A 64 2.44 -10.69 18.10
CA LEU A 64 2.91 -11.86 17.37
C LEU A 64 3.61 -12.82 18.33
N ALA A 65 2.87 -13.83 18.78
CA ALA A 65 3.37 -14.88 19.66
C ALA A 65 4.63 -15.52 19.08
N ASP A 66 5.63 -15.73 19.93
CA ASP A 66 6.91 -16.35 19.57
C ASP A 66 7.71 -15.64 18.46
N HIS A 67 7.33 -14.40 18.11
CA HIS A 67 8.11 -13.58 17.19
C HIS A 67 8.96 -12.58 17.95
N TYR A 68 10.27 -12.59 17.72
CA TYR A 68 11.23 -11.75 18.44
C TYR A 68 12.05 -10.88 17.50
N LEU A 69 12.40 -9.68 17.96
CA LEU A 69 13.28 -8.78 17.24
C LEU A 69 14.70 -8.87 17.81
N PHE A 70 15.67 -9.32 17.02
CA PHE A 70 17.08 -9.36 17.41
C PHE A 70 17.85 -8.22 16.75
N VAL A 71 18.75 -7.60 17.52
CA VAL A 71 19.65 -6.55 17.04
C VAL A 71 21.09 -6.96 17.27
N HIS A 72 21.95 -6.76 16.28
CA HIS A 72 23.38 -7.01 16.43
C HIS A 72 24.15 -5.68 16.54
N ARG A 73 24.95 -5.51 17.61
CA ARG A 73 25.65 -4.22 17.91
C ARG A 73 26.79 -3.91 16.94
N ARG A 74 27.45 -4.92 16.39
CA ARG A 74 28.66 -4.73 15.54
C ARG A 74 28.34 -4.67 14.04
N THR A 75 27.08 -4.41 13.68
CA THR A 75 26.66 -4.27 12.28
C THR A 75 26.10 -2.87 12.04
N TRP A 76 26.39 -2.32 10.86
CA TRP A 76 25.92 -0.99 10.46
C TRP A 76 24.38 -0.93 10.50
N LYS A 77 23.83 0.17 11.02
CA LYS A 77 22.38 0.40 11.08
C LYS A 77 21.71 0.37 9.70
N ARG A 78 22.47 0.68 8.65
CA ARG A 78 22.08 0.59 7.24
C ARG A 78 23.23 0.03 6.42
N SER A 79 22.94 -0.92 5.53
CA SER A 79 23.92 -1.58 4.68
C SER A 79 23.32 -1.91 3.31
N LEU A 80 24.13 -1.83 2.26
CA LEU A 80 23.76 -2.36 0.94
C LEU A 80 23.97 -3.88 0.83
N ARG A 81 24.68 -4.48 1.80
CA ARG A 81 24.97 -5.90 1.86
C ARG A 81 24.19 -6.57 2.99
N SER A 82 23.54 -7.67 2.67
CA SER A 82 23.00 -8.60 3.66
C SER A 82 24.11 -9.21 4.50
N SER A 83 23.81 -9.53 5.77
CA SER A 83 24.78 -10.18 6.66
C SER A 83 24.58 -11.71 6.62
N SER A 84 24.91 -12.30 5.48
CA SER A 84 24.66 -13.72 5.16
C SER A 84 25.18 -14.69 6.21
N HIS A 85 26.37 -14.47 6.75
CA HIS A 85 26.97 -15.37 7.75
C HIS A 85 26.12 -15.46 9.04
N ARG A 86 25.66 -14.32 9.55
CA ARG A 86 24.83 -14.28 10.77
C ARG A 86 23.41 -14.79 10.53
N HIS A 87 22.89 -14.52 9.33
CA HIS A 87 21.59 -15.06 8.92
C HIS A 87 21.66 -16.60 8.90
N ALA A 88 22.70 -17.16 8.28
CA ALA A 88 22.91 -18.61 8.22
C ALA A 88 23.25 -19.25 9.58
N SER A 89 23.80 -18.51 10.56
CA SER A 89 24.04 -19.05 11.90
C SER A 89 22.73 -19.20 12.69
N LEU A 90 21.85 -18.21 12.63
CA LEU A 90 20.52 -18.26 13.28
C LEU A 90 19.59 -19.25 12.59
N GLN A 91 19.60 -19.33 11.25
CA GLN A 91 18.73 -20.21 10.48
C GLN A 91 18.97 -21.71 10.76
N ARG A 92 20.15 -22.07 11.25
CA ARG A 92 20.51 -23.47 11.57
C ARG A 92 20.07 -23.90 12.97
N GLU A 93 19.56 -22.99 13.79
CA GLU A 93 19.12 -23.31 15.14
C GLU A 93 17.75 -24.02 15.10
N PRO A 94 17.58 -25.13 15.83
CA PRO A 94 16.38 -25.95 15.74
C PRO A 94 15.12 -25.24 16.24
N GLU A 95 15.27 -24.29 17.17
CA GLU A 95 14.16 -23.48 17.68
C GLU A 95 13.71 -22.39 16.70
N VAL A 96 14.52 -22.03 15.69
CA VAL A 96 14.23 -20.96 14.73
C VAL A 96 13.45 -21.52 13.55
N ARG A 97 12.14 -21.24 13.48
CA ARG A 97 11.27 -21.69 12.39
C ARG A 97 11.21 -20.72 11.22
N TRP A 98 11.38 -19.44 11.50
CA TRP A 98 11.38 -18.39 10.49
C TRP A 98 12.37 -17.30 10.87
N LEU A 99 13.02 -16.71 9.88
CA LEU A 99 14.04 -15.70 10.05
C LEU A 99 14.04 -14.73 8.87
N GLN A 100 14.02 -13.44 9.15
CA GLN A 100 14.22 -12.42 8.13
C GLN A 100 15.07 -11.25 8.66
N GLN A 101 16.14 -10.93 7.91
CA GLN A 101 16.85 -9.67 8.12
C GLN A 101 15.97 -8.51 7.65
N GLN A 102 15.78 -7.51 8.51
CA GLN A 102 14.93 -6.37 8.22
C GLN A 102 15.55 -5.49 7.12
N VAL A 103 14.67 -5.01 6.24
CA VAL A 103 15.01 -4.20 5.08
C VAL A 103 14.21 -2.91 5.16
N VAL A 104 14.87 -1.79 4.88
CA VAL A 104 14.20 -0.50 4.80
C VAL A 104 13.20 -0.53 3.65
N LYS A 105 11.92 -0.34 4.00
CA LYS A 105 10.87 -0.07 3.02
C LYS A 105 10.94 1.40 2.64
N ARG A 106 11.07 1.69 1.35
CA ARG A 106 11.14 3.06 0.85
C ARG A 106 9.73 3.62 0.71
N ARG A 107 9.47 4.76 1.33
CA ARG A 107 8.23 5.51 1.11
C ARG A 107 8.24 6.08 -0.31
N VAL A 108 7.20 5.79 -1.09
CA VAL A 108 6.91 6.46 -2.36
C VAL A 108 5.72 7.38 -2.11
N LYS A 109 5.96 8.69 -2.06
CA LYS A 109 4.87 9.66 -1.91
C LYS A 109 4.12 9.74 -3.24
N ARG A 110 2.79 9.67 -3.19
CA ARG A 110 1.94 9.96 -4.35
C ARG A 110 2.31 11.36 -4.84
N ARG A 111 2.81 11.45 -6.08
CA ARG A 111 3.09 12.75 -6.68
C ARG A 111 1.74 13.42 -6.93
N VAL A 112 1.59 14.66 -6.46
CA VAL A 112 0.58 15.55 -7.02
C VAL A 112 0.98 15.71 -8.48
N LYS A 113 0.25 15.05 -9.39
CA LYS A 113 0.36 15.41 -10.79
C LYS A 113 -0.11 16.85 -10.84
N ARG A 114 0.82 17.79 -11.06
CA ARG A 114 0.48 19.13 -11.54
C ARG A 114 -0.18 18.91 -12.90
N VAL A 115 -1.48 18.63 -12.91
CA VAL A 115 -2.30 18.78 -14.10
C VAL A 115 -2.50 20.28 -14.24
N TYR A 116 -1.45 20.99 -14.68
CA TYR A 116 -1.65 22.26 -15.38
C TYR A 116 -1.97 21.89 -16.82
N SER A 117 -3.22 21.54 -17.06
CA SER A 117 -3.91 21.65 -18.34
C SER A 117 -5.37 21.28 -18.07
N MET A 118 -6.20 22.31 -17.87
CA MET A 118 -7.66 22.30 -17.68
C MET A 118 -8.26 21.07 -16.97
N ASN A 119 -8.70 21.25 -15.73
CA ASN A 119 -9.68 20.34 -15.16
C ASN A 119 -11.00 20.55 -15.93
N PRO A 120 -11.62 19.53 -16.55
CA PRO A 120 -12.87 19.71 -17.31
C PRO A 120 -14.05 20.30 -16.49
N TRP A 121 -13.96 20.36 -15.16
CA TRP A 121 -14.93 21.00 -14.30
C TRP A 121 -14.69 22.50 -14.08
N GLU A 122 -13.48 23.04 -14.29
CA GLU A 122 -13.20 24.49 -14.18
C GLU A 122 -13.89 25.30 -15.30
N MET A 123 -14.16 24.68 -16.45
CA MET A 123 -14.99 25.27 -17.52
C MET A 123 -16.46 25.50 -17.10
N ARG A 124 -16.93 24.88 -16.01
CA ARG A 124 -18.34 24.90 -15.59
C ARG A 124 -18.73 26.15 -14.79
N LEU A 125 -17.77 26.87 -14.20
CA LEU A 125 -18.07 28.04 -13.36
C LEU A 125 -18.38 29.34 -14.15
N GLN A 126 -18.33 29.31 -15.49
CA GLN A 126 -18.63 30.48 -16.33
C GLN A 126 -19.99 30.42 -17.06
N GLN A 127 -20.74 29.32 -16.96
CA GLN A 127 -22.00 29.15 -17.70
C GLN A 127 -23.27 29.10 -16.83
N SER A 128 -23.18 29.31 -15.52
CA SER A 128 -24.38 29.34 -14.67
C SER A 128 -24.92 30.76 -14.48
N SER A 129 -25.89 31.13 -15.34
CA SER A 129 -27.17 31.79 -14.96
C SER A 129 -28.02 32.07 -16.23
N PRO A 130 -29.37 32.14 -16.17
CA PRO A 130 -30.29 31.92 -15.05
C PRO A 130 -31.39 30.85 -15.28
N GLN A 131 -31.88 30.30 -14.16
CA GLN A 131 -33.24 29.81 -13.84
C GLN A 131 -34.16 29.32 -14.99
N VAL A 132 -34.46 28.01 -14.99
CA VAL A 132 -35.73 27.49 -15.52
C VAL A 132 -36.42 26.70 -14.41
N ASN A 133 -37.51 27.27 -13.92
CA ASN A 133 -38.42 26.63 -12.96
C ASN A 133 -39.34 25.69 -13.75
N ASN A 134 -39.25 24.38 -13.51
CA ASN A 134 -40.30 23.43 -13.91
C ASN A 134 -40.82 22.70 -12.66
N PRO A 135 -42.08 22.96 -12.24
CA PRO A 135 -42.65 22.30 -11.08
C PRO A 135 -43.34 21.01 -11.54
N THR A 136 -42.67 19.88 -11.34
CA THR A 136 -43.34 18.59 -11.15
C THR A 136 -42.66 17.89 -10.01
N GLN A 137 -43.12 18.21 -8.79
CA GLN A 137 -42.92 17.40 -7.60
C GLN A 137 -43.57 16.04 -7.84
N GLN A 138 -42.75 15.06 -8.21
CA GLN A 138 -43.07 13.67 -7.97
C GLN A 138 -42.29 13.26 -6.73
N ASP A 139 -43.03 13.24 -5.63
CA ASP A 139 -42.57 13.08 -4.25
C ASP A 139 -42.04 11.65 -4.03
N ASN A 140 -40.76 11.43 -4.31
CA ASN A 140 -40.03 10.21 -3.97
C ASN A 140 -39.17 10.51 -2.75
N HIS A 141 -39.76 10.30 -1.57
CA HIS A 141 -39.24 10.54 -0.22
C HIS A 141 -38.01 9.68 0.19
N TRP A 142 -37.06 9.45 -0.72
CA TRP A 142 -35.68 9.06 -0.42
C TRP A 142 -34.79 9.56 -1.56
N ASP A 143 -34.66 10.89 -1.66
CA ASP A 143 -33.45 11.46 -2.25
C ASP A 143 -32.46 11.65 -1.09
N PRO A 144 -31.49 10.75 -0.90
CA PRO A 144 -30.35 11.05 -0.05
C PRO A 144 -29.53 12.06 -0.84
N HIS A 145 -29.99 13.31 -0.91
CA HIS A 145 -29.12 14.41 -1.27
C HIS A 145 -28.00 14.39 -0.24
N PHE A 146 -26.88 13.78 -0.62
CA PHE A 146 -25.64 13.86 0.11
C PHE A 146 -25.38 15.34 0.31
N ASN A 147 -25.40 15.79 1.56
CA ASN A 147 -25.31 17.19 1.95
C ASN A 147 -23.88 17.74 1.85
N ASP A 148 -23.06 17.15 0.98
CA ASP A 148 -21.69 17.56 0.75
C ASP A 148 -21.64 18.49 -0.46
N ASP A 149 -21.27 19.75 -0.23
CA ASP A 149 -21.11 20.79 -1.26
C ASP A 149 -20.16 20.39 -2.41
N LYS A 150 -19.30 19.40 -2.18
CA LYS A 150 -18.33 18.88 -3.15
C LYS A 150 -18.75 17.56 -3.78
N TRP A 151 -19.97 17.06 -3.53
CA TRP A 151 -20.48 15.81 -4.09
C TRP A 151 -20.24 15.73 -5.60
N ASP A 152 -20.59 16.77 -6.37
CA ASP A 152 -20.38 16.84 -7.84
C ASP A 152 -18.92 16.67 -8.31
N LYS A 153 -17.95 16.80 -7.39
CA LYS A 153 -16.52 16.64 -7.68
C LYS A 153 -16.01 15.21 -7.37
N MET A 154 -16.82 14.36 -6.75
CA MET A 154 -16.47 13.02 -6.30
C MET A 154 -16.76 11.95 -7.35
N TRP A 155 -16.23 12.14 -8.57
CA TRP A 155 -16.44 11.28 -9.75
C TRP A 155 -16.11 9.78 -9.53
N TYR A 156 -15.33 9.45 -8.50
CA TYR A 156 -14.97 8.07 -8.17
C TYR A 156 -16.05 7.34 -7.33
N LEU A 157 -16.97 8.07 -6.69
CA LEU A 157 -18.07 7.51 -5.91
C LEU A 157 -19.34 7.35 -6.76
N HIS A 158 -19.65 8.34 -7.60
CA HIS A 158 -20.86 8.38 -8.42
C HIS A 158 -20.60 8.93 -9.83
N CYS A 159 -21.48 8.59 -10.75
CA CYS A 159 -21.50 9.09 -12.13
C CYS A 159 -22.88 9.69 -12.42
N ASP A 160 -22.95 11.00 -12.54
CA ASP A 160 -24.20 11.77 -12.73
C ASP A 160 -24.48 12.14 -14.21
N ARG A 161 -23.60 11.76 -15.15
CA ARG A 161 -23.66 12.24 -16.55
C ARG A 161 -24.03 11.17 -17.56
N ALA A 162 -25.19 11.34 -18.19
CA ALA A 162 -25.62 10.55 -19.33
C ALA A 162 -24.77 10.79 -20.60
N GLU A 163 -24.14 11.97 -20.73
CA GLU A 163 -23.40 12.39 -21.94
C GLU A 163 -22.01 11.77 -22.06
N PHE A 164 -21.40 11.40 -20.94
CA PHE A 164 -20.16 10.62 -20.91
C PHE A 164 -20.57 9.25 -20.41
N ALA A 165 -20.94 8.36 -21.34
CA ALA A 165 -21.28 6.97 -21.02
C ALA A 165 -20.37 6.50 -19.88
N CYS A 166 -20.95 6.23 -18.70
CA CYS A 166 -20.22 5.87 -17.49
C CYS A 166 -19.44 4.58 -17.79
N GLN A 167 -18.26 4.74 -18.36
CA GLN A 167 -17.40 3.67 -18.82
C GLN A 167 -16.65 3.16 -17.59
N SER A 168 -17.38 2.45 -16.73
CA SER A 168 -16.84 1.47 -15.78
C SER A 168 -15.79 1.93 -14.75
N SER A 169 -15.65 3.23 -14.49
CA SER A 169 -14.57 3.73 -13.61
C SER A 169 -15.03 4.27 -12.25
N ASP A 170 -16.33 4.42 -12.00
CA ASP A 170 -16.87 4.78 -10.69
C ASP A 170 -17.18 3.50 -9.87
N MET A 171 -17.25 3.65 -8.55
CA MET A 171 -17.48 2.53 -7.64
C MET A 171 -18.96 2.16 -7.46
N ASN A 172 -19.90 2.89 -8.08
CA ASN A 172 -21.35 2.73 -7.93
C ASN A 172 -21.81 2.57 -6.46
N VAL A 173 -21.28 3.42 -5.56
CA VAL A 173 -21.51 3.26 -4.11
C VAL A 173 -22.95 3.55 -3.68
N GLU A 174 -23.67 4.35 -4.48
CA GLU A 174 -25.05 4.71 -4.19
C GLU A 174 -25.97 3.51 -4.10
N ALA A 175 -25.79 2.50 -4.95
CA ALA A 175 -26.63 1.31 -4.94
C ALA A 175 -26.52 0.53 -3.62
N ALA A 176 -25.34 0.56 -2.98
CA ALA A 176 -25.12 -0.04 -1.67
C ALA A 176 -25.73 0.81 -0.55
N TRP A 177 -25.56 2.13 -0.60
CA TRP A 177 -26.11 3.06 0.39
C TRP A 177 -27.63 3.14 0.35
N LYS A 178 -28.26 3.11 -0.83
CA LYS A 178 -29.72 3.01 -1.01
C LYS A 178 -30.30 1.73 -0.40
N LYS A 179 -29.48 0.69 -0.24
CA LYS A 179 -29.83 -0.56 0.48
C LYS A 179 -29.46 -0.53 1.96
N GLY A 180 -28.94 0.58 2.48
CA GLY A 180 -28.56 0.76 3.89
C GLY A 180 -27.15 0.30 4.24
N TYR A 181 -26.32 -0.13 3.29
CA TYR A 181 -24.96 -0.62 3.55
C TYR A 181 -23.94 0.52 3.62
N THR A 182 -23.83 1.19 4.77
CA THR A 182 -22.98 2.39 4.93
C THR A 182 -21.58 2.12 5.49
N GLY A 183 -21.32 0.91 6.00
CA GLY A 183 -20.12 0.59 6.75
C GLY A 183 -20.21 0.87 8.26
N LYS A 184 -21.37 1.29 8.78
CA LYS A 184 -21.58 1.45 10.23
C LYS A 184 -21.29 0.14 10.97
N GLY A 185 -20.45 0.20 12.00
CA GLY A 185 -20.00 -0.97 12.76
C GLY A 185 -18.75 -1.67 12.18
N VAL A 186 -18.25 -1.24 11.02
CA VAL A 186 -16.98 -1.69 10.45
C VAL A 186 -15.87 -0.76 10.93
N VAL A 187 -14.76 -1.34 11.41
CA VAL A 187 -13.54 -0.59 11.79
C VAL A 187 -12.49 -0.76 10.69
N VAL A 188 -11.94 0.35 10.22
CA VAL A 188 -10.91 0.38 9.18
C VAL A 188 -9.59 0.89 9.77
N SER A 189 -8.52 0.09 9.64
CA SER A 189 -7.17 0.48 10.04
C SER A 189 -6.39 1.02 8.84
N ILE A 190 -5.90 2.27 8.95
CA ILE A 190 -5.10 2.93 7.92
C ILE A 190 -3.65 3.04 8.41
N LEU A 191 -2.75 2.27 7.80
CA LEU A 191 -1.31 2.33 8.08
C LEU A 191 -0.65 3.39 7.19
N ASP A 192 -0.76 4.66 7.59
CA ASP A 192 -0.17 5.82 6.88
C ASP A 192 0.64 6.71 7.86
N ASP A 193 0.98 7.93 7.45
CA ASP A 193 1.76 8.89 8.24
C ASP A 193 0.97 9.61 9.37
N GLY A 194 -0.33 9.35 9.47
CA GLY A 194 -1.21 9.91 10.49
C GLY A 194 -2.53 10.41 9.86
N ILE A 195 -3.45 10.86 10.70
CA ILE A 195 -4.72 11.47 10.28
C ILE A 195 -5.03 12.67 11.17
N GLU A 196 -5.64 13.70 10.61
CA GLU A 196 -6.14 14.87 11.35
C GLU A 196 -7.44 14.47 12.05
N THR A 197 -7.34 14.15 13.33
CA THR A 197 -8.43 13.52 14.10
C THR A 197 -9.57 14.48 14.44
N ASP A 198 -9.30 15.79 14.40
CA ASP A 198 -10.20 16.88 14.74
C ASP A 198 -10.85 17.55 13.51
N HIS A 199 -10.56 17.08 12.30
CA HIS A 199 -11.22 17.58 11.09
C HIS A 199 -12.73 17.31 11.15
N PRO A 200 -13.61 18.29 10.84
CA PRO A 200 -15.07 18.13 10.97
C PRO A 200 -15.62 16.92 10.21
N ASP A 201 -15.10 16.64 9.01
CA ASP A 201 -15.53 15.48 8.18
C ASP A 201 -15.07 14.11 8.72
N LEU A 202 -14.13 14.08 9.69
CA LEU A 202 -13.51 12.84 10.19
C LEU A 202 -13.79 12.60 11.68
N ALA A 203 -13.93 13.66 12.48
CA ALA A 203 -14.00 13.59 13.93
C ALA A 203 -15.12 12.66 14.44
N GLY A 204 -16.28 12.67 13.77
CA GLY A 204 -17.41 11.80 14.12
C GLY A 204 -17.18 10.30 13.83
N ASN A 205 -16.21 9.97 12.99
CA ASN A 205 -15.89 8.61 12.55
C ASN A 205 -14.51 8.13 13.05
N TYR A 206 -13.76 8.97 13.78
CA TYR A 206 -12.46 8.61 14.30
C TYR A 206 -12.57 7.78 15.59
N VAL A 207 -11.89 6.64 15.63
CA VAL A 207 -11.81 5.77 16.81
C VAL A 207 -10.40 5.82 17.37
N SER A 208 -10.22 6.48 18.52
CA SER A 208 -8.91 6.64 19.18
C SER A 208 -8.38 5.35 19.82
N CYS A 209 -9.29 4.46 20.23
CA CYS A 209 -8.99 3.32 21.09
C CYS A 209 -8.96 1.99 20.34
N PHE A 210 -7.94 1.81 19.50
CA PHE A 210 -7.44 0.50 19.04
C PHE A 210 -5.91 0.49 18.86
N LEU A 211 -5.25 1.64 19.03
CA LEU A 211 -3.83 1.83 18.75
C LEU A 211 -2.89 1.34 19.87
N SER A 212 -3.39 1.02 21.07
CA SER A 212 -2.53 0.51 22.15
C SER A 212 -1.93 -0.87 21.87
N LEU A 213 -2.52 -1.64 20.93
CA LEU A 213 -1.98 -2.93 20.50
C LEU A 213 -1.07 -2.84 19.27
N PHE A 214 -0.97 -1.70 18.59
CA PHE A 214 -0.13 -1.56 17.39
C PHE A 214 1.01 -0.55 17.56
N TYR A 215 0.84 0.48 18.39
CA TYR A 215 1.85 1.52 18.59
C TYR A 215 2.94 1.12 19.62
N ALA A 216 2.64 0.15 20.50
CA ALA A 216 3.61 -0.40 21.44
C ALA A 216 4.70 -1.26 20.75
N ASP A 217 4.51 -1.60 19.47
CA ASP A 217 5.32 -2.60 18.77
C ASP A 217 6.33 -2.00 17.79
N ILE A 218 6.31 -0.67 17.63
CA ILE A 218 7.05 0.05 16.58
C ILE A 218 8.15 0.98 17.14
N ASN A 219 8.31 1.10 18.46
CA ASN A 219 9.37 1.92 19.08
C ASN A 219 10.46 1.11 19.79
#